data_AF-A0A8H6CUQ9-F1
#
_entry.id   AF-A0A8H6CUQ9-F1
#
_cell.length_a   1.000
_cell.length_b   1.000
_cell.length_c   1.000
_cell.angle_alpha   90.00
_cell.angle_beta   90.00
_cell.angle_gamma   90.00
#
_symmetry.space_group_name_H-M   'P 1'
#
loop_
_entity.id
_entity.type
_entity.pdbx_description
1 polymer ?
#
loop_
_entity_poly.entity_id
_entity_poly.type
_entity_poly.pdbx_seq_one_letter_code
_entity_poly.pdbx_strand_id
1 'polypeptide(L)'
;METIDARFRPRDWPYERKDDPPGSPLLFVHLTKFSDGAVLAISVPHFFANQGGLANNIKAWLTVIEGKIVPEMTGYKDDVLRGEKLSNVEVNQDERVGRVRIRSKKDQALVIGRIALDLWKENKEESRLVFLPIQVVQNLRDKARERLDGKHPLAREISNGDIITTIFTMLARIDNESKHDISLSSTINCKST
;
A
#
# COMPACT_ATOMS: atom_id res chain seq x y z
N MET A 1 4.26 -15.86 -2.85
CA MET A 1 2.95 -15.69 -2.20
C MET A 1 1.95 -16.77 -2.60
N GLU A 2 1.88 -17.20 -3.87
CA GLU A 2 0.98 -18.27 -4.35
C GLU A 2 1.01 -19.53 -3.48
N THR A 3 2.18 -19.92 -2.94
CA THR A 3 2.34 -21.10 -2.08
C THR A 3 1.74 -20.95 -0.68
N ILE A 4 1.62 -19.73 -0.16
CA ILE A 4 0.97 -19.44 1.14
C ILE A 4 -0.51 -19.21 0.91
N ASP A 5 -0.88 -18.38 -0.06
CA ASP A 5 -2.29 -18.10 -0.38
C ASP A 5 -3.05 -19.38 -0.72
N ALA A 6 -2.50 -20.26 -1.56
CA ALA A 6 -3.14 -21.53 -1.91
C ALA A 6 -3.31 -22.50 -0.72
N ARG A 7 -2.59 -22.30 0.40
CA ARG A 7 -2.72 -23.12 1.60
C ARG A 7 -3.80 -22.63 2.55
N PHE A 8 -4.12 -21.34 2.53
CA PHE A 8 -4.99 -20.73 3.54
C PHE A 8 -6.25 -20.09 2.95
N ARG A 9 -6.23 -19.69 1.68
CA ARG A 9 -7.40 -19.18 0.97
C ARG A 9 -8.29 -20.35 0.56
N PRO A 10 -9.58 -20.35 0.94
CA PRO A 10 -10.53 -21.33 0.42
C PRO A 10 -10.59 -21.28 -1.11
N ARG A 11 -10.64 -22.45 -1.75
CA ARG A 11 -10.57 -22.58 -3.23
C ARG A 11 -11.75 -21.93 -3.94
N ASP A 12 -12.88 -21.85 -3.26
CA ASP A 12 -14.14 -21.26 -3.71
C ASP A 12 -14.15 -19.73 -3.57
N TRP A 13 -13.15 -19.12 -2.94
CA TRP A 13 -13.06 -17.67 -2.90
C TRP A 13 -12.76 -17.11 -4.29
N PRO A 14 -13.46 -16.03 -4.69
CA PRO A 14 -13.15 -15.34 -5.92
C PRO A 14 -11.79 -14.67 -5.82
N TYR A 15 -11.05 -14.64 -6.93
CA TYR A 15 -9.77 -13.95 -7.00
C TYR A 15 -9.97 -12.47 -7.36
N GLU A 16 -10.85 -12.20 -8.33
CA GLU A 16 -11.27 -10.86 -8.69
C GLU A 16 -12.77 -10.66 -8.46
N ARG A 17 -13.19 -9.41 -8.24
CA ARG A 17 -14.61 -9.08 -8.02
C ARG A 17 -15.52 -9.46 -9.20
N LYS A 18 -14.97 -9.59 -10.41
CA LYS A 18 -15.72 -10.04 -11.60
C LYS A 18 -16.09 -11.53 -11.53
N ASP A 19 -15.38 -12.29 -10.70
CA ASP A 19 -15.58 -13.73 -10.51
C ASP A 19 -16.63 -14.01 -9.42
N ASP A 20 -17.07 -12.98 -8.68
CA ASP A 20 -18.06 -13.09 -7.62
C ASP A 20 -19.46 -13.38 -8.21
N PRO A 21 -20.13 -14.46 -7.77
CA PRO A 21 -21.55 -14.66 -8.06
C PRO A 21 -22.41 -13.47 -7.61
N PRO A 22 -23.55 -13.22 -8.28
CA PRO A 22 -24.52 -12.23 -7.81
C PRO A 22 -24.93 -12.48 -6.34
N GLY A 23 -24.90 -11.44 -5.52
CA GLY A 23 -25.22 -11.54 -4.09
C GLY A 23 -24.07 -12.01 -3.18
N SER A 24 -22.86 -12.17 -3.71
CA SER A 24 -21.68 -12.52 -2.90
C SER A 24 -21.39 -11.48 -1.82
N PRO A 25 -20.97 -11.92 -0.61
CA PRO A 25 -20.61 -11.00 0.47
C PRO A 25 -19.43 -10.12 0.07
N LEU A 26 -19.31 -8.96 0.72
CA LEU A 26 -18.15 -8.07 0.55
C LEU A 26 -16.97 -8.48 1.44
N LEU A 27 -17.23 -9.24 2.50
CA LEU A 27 -16.21 -9.67 3.44
C LEU A 27 -16.25 -11.20 3.53
N PHE A 28 -15.15 -11.83 3.16
CA PHE A 28 -14.93 -13.24 3.35
C PHE A 28 -13.93 -13.44 4.49
N VAL A 29 -14.24 -14.38 5.39
CA VAL A 29 -13.40 -14.69 6.55
C VAL A 29 -13.26 -16.20 6.66
N HIS A 30 -12.03 -16.68 6.79
CA HIS A 30 -11.72 -18.09 6.97
C HIS A 30 -10.73 -18.29 8.11
N LEU A 31 -11.08 -19.12 9.09
CA LEU A 31 -10.24 -19.47 10.22
C LEU A 31 -9.78 -20.93 10.08
N THR A 32 -8.47 -21.12 9.95
CA THR A 32 -7.85 -22.45 9.96
C THR A 32 -7.14 -22.67 11.28
N LYS A 33 -7.53 -23.69 12.03
CA LYS A 33 -6.89 -24.06 13.30
C LYS A 33 -5.86 -25.16 13.07
N PHE A 34 -4.68 -24.99 13.63
CA PHE A 34 -3.58 -25.95 13.69
C PHE A 34 -3.40 -26.45 15.13
N SER A 35 -2.52 -27.43 15.32
CA SER A 35 -2.20 -27.97 16.65
C SER A 35 -1.54 -26.94 17.58
N ASP A 36 -0.80 -25.99 17.00
CA ASP A 36 0.05 -25.00 17.69
C ASP A 36 -0.36 -23.55 17.43
N GLY A 37 -1.42 -23.32 16.66
CA GLY A 37 -1.84 -21.97 16.30
C GLY A 37 -3.10 -21.91 15.45
N ALA A 38 -3.42 -20.72 14.96
CA ALA A 38 -4.52 -20.52 14.02
C ALA A 38 -4.14 -19.44 13.00
N VAL A 39 -4.66 -19.57 11.79
CA VAL A 39 -4.51 -18.62 10.69
C VAL A 39 -5.88 -18.07 10.32
N LEU A 40 -5.98 -16.75 10.26
CA LEU A 40 -7.17 -16.03 9.86
C LEU A 40 -6.93 -15.39 8.49
N ALA A 41 -7.55 -15.93 7.45
CA ALA A 41 -7.56 -15.34 6.11
C ALA A 41 -8.79 -14.45 5.96
N ILE A 42 -8.61 -13.28 5.34
CA ILE A 42 -9.67 -12.30 5.09
C ILE A 42 -9.55 -11.80 3.66
N SER A 43 -10.67 -11.78 2.93
CA SER A 43 -10.77 -11.14 1.61
C SER A 43 -11.83 -10.05 1.64
N VAL A 44 -11.48 -8.88 1.12
CA VAL A 44 -12.37 -7.72 1.01
C VAL A 44 -11.99 -6.91 -0.24
N PRO A 45 -12.96 -6.45 -1.04
CA PRO A 45 -12.68 -5.57 -2.16
C PRO A 45 -11.98 -4.29 -1.72
N HIS A 46 -10.90 -3.90 -2.41
CA HIS A 46 -10.09 -2.74 -2.02
C HIS A 46 -10.87 -1.39 -2.07
N PHE A 47 -12.01 -1.33 -2.76
CA PHE A 47 -12.89 -0.15 -2.73
C PHE A 47 -13.63 0.02 -1.39
N PHE A 48 -13.84 -1.08 -0.65
CA PHE A 48 -14.56 -1.06 0.63
C PHE A 48 -13.70 -0.49 1.75
N ALA A 49 -12.42 -0.89 1.81
CA ALA A 49 -11.47 -0.39 2.78
C ALA A 49 -10.05 -0.41 2.22
N ASN A 50 -9.29 0.66 2.49
CA ASN A 50 -7.84 0.59 2.38
C ASN A 50 -7.26 -0.28 3.52
N GLN A 51 -5.97 -0.56 3.48
CA GLN A 51 -5.30 -1.39 4.47
C GLN A 51 -5.50 -0.89 5.92
N GLY A 52 -5.50 0.42 6.14
CA GLY A 52 -5.75 1.02 7.46
C GLY A 52 -7.20 0.84 7.94
N GLY A 53 -8.17 0.97 7.03
CA GLY A 53 -9.58 0.70 7.30
C GLY A 53 -9.82 -0.76 7.68
N LEU A 54 -9.22 -1.69 6.93
CA LEU A 54 -9.29 -3.12 7.25
C LEU A 54 -8.66 -3.42 8.61
N ALA A 55 -7.50 -2.84 8.93
CA ALA A 55 -6.86 -3.01 10.23
C ALA A 55 -7.76 -2.51 11.39
N ASN A 56 -8.46 -1.40 11.19
CA ASN A 56 -9.41 -0.89 12.19
C ASN A 56 -10.61 -1.83 12.36
N ASN A 57 -11.15 -2.39 11.28
CA ASN A 57 -12.24 -3.38 11.35
C ASN A 57 -11.81 -4.63 12.11
N ILE A 58 -10.60 -5.13 11.88
CA ILE A 58 -10.05 -6.30 12.60
C ILE A 58 -9.87 -5.97 14.09
N LYS A 59 -9.30 -4.81 14.44
CA LYS A 59 -9.16 -4.38 15.84
C LYS A 59 -10.51 -4.27 16.54
N ALA A 60 -11.52 -3.70 15.87
CA ALA A 60 -12.88 -3.61 16.38
C ALA A 60 -13.45 -5.01 16.62
N TRP A 61 -13.30 -5.93 15.66
CA TRP A 61 -13.74 -7.31 15.81
C TRP A 61 -13.09 -8.02 17.01
N LEU A 62 -11.77 -7.89 17.19
CA LEU A 62 -11.07 -8.45 18.35
C LEU A 62 -11.54 -7.83 19.67
N THR A 63 -11.80 -6.51 19.68
CA THR A 63 -12.35 -5.81 20.87
C THR A 63 -13.72 -6.36 21.28
N VAL A 64 -14.59 -6.68 20.30
CA VAL A 64 -15.88 -7.33 20.56
C VAL A 64 -15.68 -8.70 21.20
N ILE A 65 -14.74 -9.50 20.69
CA ILE A 65 -14.44 -10.83 21.23
C ILE A 65 -13.96 -10.73 22.68
N GLU A 66 -13.20 -9.69 23.02
CA GLU A 66 -12.75 -9.43 24.39
C GLU A 66 -13.86 -8.92 25.34
N GLY A 67 -15.08 -8.71 24.84
CA GLY A 67 -16.20 -8.17 25.62
C GLY A 67 -16.02 -6.68 25.98
N LYS A 68 -15.15 -5.96 25.27
CA LYS A 68 -14.89 -4.54 25.49
C LYS A 68 -15.76 -3.68 24.59
N ILE A 69 -15.94 -2.42 25.00
CA ILE A 69 -16.66 -1.42 24.21
C ILE A 69 -15.82 -1.05 23.00
N VAL A 70 -16.39 -1.20 21.82
CA VAL A 70 -15.76 -0.81 20.55
C VAL A 70 -15.97 0.70 20.32
N PRO A 71 -14.94 1.45 19.90
CA PRO A 71 -15.12 2.82 19.45
C PRO A 71 -16.17 2.93 18.35
N GLU A 72 -16.94 4.02 18.35
CA GLU A 72 -17.97 4.23 17.33
C GLU A 72 -17.36 4.28 15.93
N MET A 73 -17.98 3.56 14.98
CA MET A 73 -17.57 3.61 13.58
C MET A 73 -18.06 4.93 12.96
N THR A 74 -17.13 5.83 12.67
CA THR A 74 -17.42 7.12 12.05
C THR A 74 -17.32 7.05 10.52
N GLY A 75 -18.13 7.85 9.80
CA GLY A 75 -17.99 8.05 8.36
C GLY A 75 -18.62 7.00 7.45
N TYR A 76 -19.51 6.16 7.99
CA TYR A 76 -20.34 5.24 7.20
C TYR A 76 -21.66 5.89 6.72
N LYS A 77 -22.12 6.93 7.42
CA LYS A 77 -23.30 7.76 7.07
C LYS A 77 -22.90 9.13 6.54
N ASP A 78 -21.89 9.73 7.17
CA ASP A 78 -21.47 11.09 6.87
C ASP A 78 -20.31 11.10 5.87
N ASP A 79 -20.33 12.07 4.96
CA ASP A 79 -19.16 12.36 4.13
C ASP A 79 -18.05 12.96 5.00
N VAL A 80 -17.12 12.11 5.42
CA VAL A 80 -15.94 12.51 6.21
C VAL A 80 -14.94 13.35 5.43
N LEU A 81 -15.05 13.38 4.10
CA LEU A 81 -14.26 14.28 3.25
C LEU A 81 -14.90 15.67 3.14
N ARG A 82 -16.03 15.90 3.87
CA ARG A 82 -16.73 17.18 4.04
C ARG A 82 -17.03 17.90 2.73
N GLY A 83 -17.25 17.17 1.63
CA GLY A 83 -17.64 17.78 0.37
C GLY A 83 -16.78 18.98 -0.05
N GLU A 84 -15.50 19.07 0.35
CA GLU A 84 -14.57 19.87 -0.43
C GLU A 84 -14.62 19.22 -1.80
N LYS A 85 -15.33 19.88 -2.71
CA LYS A 85 -15.38 19.52 -4.10
C LYS A 85 -13.92 19.49 -4.53
N LEU A 86 -13.30 18.31 -4.51
CA LEU A 86 -11.97 18.07 -5.07
C LEU A 86 -11.93 18.52 -6.54
N SER A 87 -13.11 18.73 -7.15
CA SER A 87 -13.33 19.30 -8.47
C SER A 87 -13.26 20.84 -8.56
N ASN A 88 -13.41 21.59 -7.45
CA ASN A 88 -13.55 23.06 -7.45
C ASN A 88 -12.50 23.79 -6.61
N VAL A 89 -11.60 23.09 -5.93
CA VAL A 89 -10.41 23.74 -5.39
C VAL A 89 -9.55 24.11 -6.60
N GLU A 90 -9.47 25.41 -6.91
CA GLU A 90 -8.38 25.95 -7.72
C GLU A 90 -7.09 25.69 -6.94
N VAL A 91 -6.56 24.48 -7.06
CA VAL A 91 -5.25 24.16 -6.52
C VAL A 91 -4.30 25.06 -7.29
N ASN A 92 -3.79 26.09 -6.60
CA ASN A 92 -2.75 26.94 -7.14
C ASN A 92 -1.66 25.99 -7.67
N GLN A 93 -1.37 26.07 -8.98
CA GLN A 93 -0.55 25.06 -9.63
C GLN A 93 0.86 24.96 -9.02
N ASP A 94 1.25 26.00 -8.27
CA ASP A 94 2.50 26.15 -7.54
C ASP A 94 2.46 25.59 -6.10
N GLU A 95 1.26 25.40 -5.50
CA GLU A 95 1.08 24.77 -4.18
C GLU A 95 1.01 23.23 -4.25
N ARG A 96 0.90 22.68 -5.46
CA ARG A 96 0.91 21.24 -5.69
C ARG A 96 2.35 20.71 -5.63
N VAL A 97 2.83 20.45 -4.41
CA VAL A 97 4.14 19.82 -4.17
C VAL A 97 4.19 18.46 -4.86
N GLY A 98 4.96 18.37 -5.95
CA GLY A 98 5.24 17.11 -6.64
C GLY A 98 4.18 16.70 -7.67
N ARG A 99 4.20 17.30 -8.87
CA ARG A 99 3.62 16.63 -10.04
C ARG A 99 4.37 15.32 -10.29
N VAL A 100 3.68 14.18 -10.38
CA VAL A 100 4.06 13.18 -11.38
C VAL A 100 3.86 13.90 -12.71
N ARG A 101 4.95 14.28 -13.37
CA ARG A 101 4.96 15.21 -14.51
C ARG A 101 4.45 14.53 -15.79
N ILE A 102 3.30 13.86 -15.74
CA ILE A 102 2.59 13.39 -16.92
C ILE A 102 1.78 14.58 -17.43
N ARG A 103 2.40 15.43 -18.24
CA ARG A 103 1.78 16.67 -18.74
C ARG A 103 0.95 16.43 -20.00
N SER A 104 1.20 15.32 -20.69
CA SER A 104 0.56 15.01 -21.96
C SER A 104 0.09 13.56 -22.05
N LYS A 105 -0.89 13.29 -22.93
CA LYS A 105 -1.30 11.92 -23.28
C LYS A 105 -0.13 11.05 -23.77
N LYS A 106 0.91 11.68 -24.36
CA LYS A 106 2.14 11.00 -24.78
C LYS A 106 2.97 10.54 -23.58
N ASP A 107 3.14 11.39 -22.57
CA ASP A 107 3.85 11.01 -21.34
C ASP A 107 3.13 9.88 -20.61
N GLN A 108 1.80 9.92 -20.61
CA GLN A 108 0.98 8.88 -19.99
C GLN A 108 1.12 7.55 -20.75
N ALA A 109 1.07 7.59 -22.08
CA ALA A 109 1.31 6.42 -22.92
C ALA A 109 2.73 5.87 -22.74
N LEU A 110 3.73 6.73 -22.50
CA LEU A 110 5.11 6.31 -22.30
C LEU A 110 5.30 5.65 -20.92
N VAL A 111 4.69 6.20 -19.87
CA VAL A 111 4.71 5.58 -18.52
C VAL A 111 3.94 4.25 -18.53
N ILE A 112 2.71 4.22 -19.04
CA ILE A 112 1.91 3.00 -19.13
C ILE A 112 2.59 1.96 -20.03
N GLY A 113 3.10 2.39 -21.18
CA GLY A 113 3.81 1.53 -22.11
C GLY A 113 5.04 0.89 -21.48
N ARG A 114 5.78 1.61 -20.64
CA ARG A 114 6.91 1.05 -19.89
C ARG A 114 6.47 0.06 -18.84
N ILE A 115 5.46 0.38 -18.03
CA ILE A 115 4.90 -0.57 -17.06
C ILE A 115 4.47 -1.85 -17.78
N ALA A 116 3.79 -1.73 -18.92
CA ALA A 116 3.37 -2.87 -19.73
C ALA A 116 4.57 -3.68 -20.29
N LEU A 117 5.65 -3.00 -20.70
CA LEU A 117 6.86 -3.63 -21.24
C LEU A 117 7.65 -4.34 -20.14
N ASP A 118 7.76 -3.74 -18.96
CA ASP A 118 8.38 -4.34 -17.77
C ASP A 118 7.56 -5.57 -17.34
N LEU A 119 6.23 -5.47 -17.26
CA LEU A 119 5.33 -6.60 -16.99
C LEU A 119 5.47 -7.73 -18.02
N TRP A 120 5.68 -7.38 -19.30
CA TRP A 120 5.85 -8.38 -20.35
C TRP A 120 7.23 -9.06 -20.31
N LYS A 121 8.29 -8.30 -20.01
CA LYS A 121 9.66 -8.83 -19.88
C LYS A 121 9.82 -9.70 -18.64
N GLU A 122 9.21 -9.27 -17.53
CA GLU A 122 9.24 -9.96 -16.24
C GLU A 122 7.92 -10.71 -15.99
N ASN A 123 7.52 -11.55 -16.94
CA ASN A 123 6.24 -12.28 -16.93
C ASN A 123 6.15 -13.38 -15.84
N LYS A 124 7.12 -13.45 -14.92
CA LYS A 124 7.11 -14.38 -13.78
C LYS A 124 7.35 -13.58 -12.51
N GLU A 125 6.27 -13.27 -11.81
CA GLU A 125 6.34 -12.61 -10.51
C GLU A 125 6.73 -13.63 -9.43
N GLU A 126 8.02 -13.67 -9.08
CA GLU A 126 8.47 -14.45 -7.93
C GLU A 126 8.32 -13.63 -6.65
N SER A 127 7.26 -13.90 -5.89
CA SER A 127 7.10 -13.29 -4.58
C SER A 127 8.07 -13.90 -3.57
N ARG A 128 9.03 -13.08 -3.13
CA ARG A 128 10.03 -13.37 -2.10
C ARG A 128 9.72 -12.58 -0.82
N LEU A 129 9.99 -13.17 0.34
CA LEU A 129 9.92 -12.47 1.63
C LEU A 129 11.31 -11.97 2.00
N VAL A 130 11.45 -10.65 2.21
CA VAL A 130 12.69 -10.03 2.68
C VAL A 130 12.51 -9.56 4.11
N PHE A 131 13.38 -10.02 5.01
CA PHE A 131 13.39 -9.58 6.40
C PHE A 131 14.42 -8.45 6.59
N LEU A 132 13.95 -7.29 7.07
CA LEU A 132 14.79 -6.14 7.38
C LEU A 132 14.76 -5.89 8.90
N PRO A 133 15.86 -6.13 9.64
CA PRO A 133 15.91 -5.85 11.06
C PRO A 133 15.68 -4.36 11.34
N ILE A 134 14.85 -4.04 12.34
CA ILE A 134 14.48 -2.66 12.66
C ILE A 134 15.70 -1.79 12.97
N GLN A 135 16.71 -2.38 13.63
CA GLN A 135 17.95 -1.70 13.98
C GLN A 135 18.74 -1.28 12.73
N VAL A 136 18.75 -2.12 11.68
CA VAL A 136 19.42 -1.79 10.41
C VAL A 136 18.71 -0.61 9.74
N VAL A 137 17.37 -0.65 9.70
CA VAL A 137 16.57 0.43 9.10
C VAL A 137 16.75 1.75 9.85
N GLN A 138 16.71 1.72 11.19
CA GLN A 138 16.92 2.90 12.03
C GLN A 138 18.34 3.48 11.87
N ASN A 139 19.37 2.63 11.89
CA ASN A 139 20.75 3.07 11.70
C ASN A 139 20.97 3.72 10.33
N LEU A 140 20.35 3.18 9.27
CA LEU A 140 20.43 3.77 7.93
C LEU A 140 19.68 5.11 7.87
N ARG A 141 18.50 5.21 8.49
CA ARG A 141 17.75 6.45 8.61
C ARG A 141 18.58 7.53 9.28
N ASP A 142 19.18 7.22 10.42
CA ASP A 142 19.91 8.19 11.22
C ASP A 142 21.18 8.67 10.49
N LYS A 143 21.89 7.77 9.80
CA LYS A 143 23.01 8.12 8.90
C LYS A 143 22.55 8.99 7.72
N ALA A 144 21.38 8.73 7.15
CA ALA A 144 20.84 9.54 6.05
C ALA A 144 20.50 10.96 6.53
N ARG A 145 19.85 11.07 7.70
CA ARG A 145 19.53 12.34 8.36
C ARG A 145 20.79 13.16 8.63
N GLU A 146 21.82 12.54 9.21
CA GLU A 146 23.11 13.19 9.49
C GLU A 146 23.79 13.70 8.21
N ARG A 147 23.85 12.87 7.16
CA ARG A 147 24.50 13.25 5.89
C ARG A 147 23.81 14.39 5.15
N LEU A 148 22.49 14.52 5.33
CA LEU A 148 21.64 15.52 4.68
C LEU A 148 21.35 16.73 5.57
N ASP A 149 21.78 16.72 6.83
CA ASP A 149 21.59 17.85 7.74
C ASP A 149 22.26 19.10 7.17
N GLY A 150 21.52 20.22 7.14
CA GLY A 150 21.92 21.46 6.49
C GLY A 150 21.99 21.45 4.95
N LYS A 151 21.84 20.29 4.29
CA LYS A 151 21.85 20.16 2.81
C LYS A 151 20.46 20.03 2.21
N HIS A 152 19.50 19.51 2.97
CA HIS A 152 18.13 19.33 2.51
C HIS A 152 17.13 19.74 3.61
N PRO A 153 16.12 20.57 3.31
CA PRO A 153 15.17 21.07 4.32
C PRO A 153 14.39 19.92 4.98
N LEU A 154 14.08 18.86 4.23
CA LEU A 154 13.35 17.68 4.73
C LEU A 154 14.26 16.60 5.33
N ALA A 155 15.55 16.88 5.57
CA ALA A 155 16.48 15.87 6.07
C ALA A 155 15.98 15.21 7.36
N ARG A 156 15.37 15.98 8.26
CA ARG A 156 14.83 15.48 9.54
C ARG A 156 13.55 14.67 9.41
N GLU A 157 12.82 14.81 8.31
CA GLU A 157 11.53 14.16 8.07
C GLU A 157 11.67 12.74 7.52
N ILE A 158 12.87 12.35 7.07
CA ILE A 158 13.15 11.01 6.54
C ILE A 158 12.72 9.94 7.54
N SER A 159 11.77 9.11 7.14
CA SER A 159 11.15 8.05 7.95
C SER A 159 11.80 6.69 7.71
N ASN A 160 11.42 5.69 8.52
CA ASN A 160 11.80 4.30 8.25
C ASN A 160 11.21 3.81 6.91
N GLY A 161 10.02 4.29 6.55
CA GLY A 161 9.36 3.96 5.27
C GLY A 161 10.18 4.43 4.07
N ASP A 162 10.77 5.62 4.15
CA ASP A 162 11.62 6.16 3.08
C ASP A 162 12.88 5.31 2.88
N ILE A 163 13.50 4.86 3.97
CA ILE A 163 14.65 3.96 3.91
C ILE A 163 14.29 2.62 3.27
N ILE A 164 13.16 2.02 3.67
CA ILE A 164 12.70 0.74 3.10
C ILE A 164 12.41 0.90 1.60
N THR A 165 11.67 1.94 1.22
CA THR A 165 11.36 2.26 -0.18
C THR A 165 12.64 2.45 -1.01
N THR A 166 13.64 3.13 -0.45
CA THR A 166 14.93 3.35 -1.11
C THR A 166 15.70 2.04 -1.30
N ILE A 167 15.74 1.17 -0.27
CA ILE A 167 16.38 -0.16 -0.36
C ILE A 167 15.74 -0.97 -1.50
N PHE A 168 14.42 -1.08 -1.54
CA PHE A 168 13.74 -1.84 -2.59
C PHE A 168 13.89 -1.21 -3.97
N THR A 169 13.95 0.12 -4.06
CA THR A 169 14.23 0.81 -5.33
C THR A 169 15.63 0.50 -5.84
N MET A 170 16.63 0.45 -4.95
CA MET A 170 18.00 0.05 -5.32
C MET A 170 18.07 -1.42 -5.71
N LEU A 171 17.44 -2.31 -4.95
CA LEU A 171 17.41 -3.75 -5.24
C LEU A 171 16.72 -4.05 -6.56
N ALA A 172 15.60 -3.39 -6.86
CA ALA A 172 14.90 -3.52 -8.14
C ALA A 172 15.75 -3.09 -9.36
N ARG A 173 16.88 -2.42 -9.13
CA ARG A 173 17.78 -1.96 -10.19
C ARG A 173 19.20 -2.49 -10.07
N ILE A 174 19.44 -3.45 -9.19
CA ILE A 174 20.80 -3.94 -8.93
C ILE A 174 21.45 -4.49 -10.21
N ASP A 175 20.66 -5.12 -11.08
CA ASP A 175 21.11 -5.73 -12.34
C ASP A 175 20.80 -4.86 -13.57
N ASN A 176 20.37 -3.60 -13.40
CA ASN A 176 19.95 -2.74 -14.49
C ASN A 176 21.01 -1.66 -14.78
N GLU A 177 21.78 -1.86 -15.85
CA GLU A 177 22.81 -0.90 -16.30
C GLU A 177 22.23 0.32 -17.04
N SER A 178 20.93 0.31 -17.37
CA SER A 178 20.31 1.34 -18.19
C SER A 178 19.99 2.62 -17.40
N LYS A 179 20.44 3.76 -17.93
CA LYS A 179 20.20 5.09 -17.33
C LYS A 179 18.89 5.66 -17.82
N HIS A 180 17.81 5.37 -17.10
CA HIS A 180 16.48 5.90 -17.39
C HIS A 180 15.79 6.40 -16.13
N ASP A 181 14.88 7.37 -16.31
CA ASP A 181 14.02 7.90 -15.26
C ASP A 181 13.16 6.79 -14.65
N ILE A 182 13.04 6.83 -13.32
CA ILE A 182 12.21 5.91 -12.53
C ILE A 182 11.00 6.68 -12.03
N SER A 183 9.82 6.07 -12.11
CA SER A 183 8.63 6.54 -11.40
C SER A 183 8.43 5.72 -10.14
N LEU A 184 8.40 6.40 -8.99
CA LEU A 184 8.10 5.80 -7.70
C LEU A 184 6.69 6.20 -7.29
N SER A 185 5.83 5.22 -7.02
CA SER A 185 4.48 5.45 -6.51
C SER A 185 4.41 4.98 -5.07
N SER A 186 3.91 5.84 -4.18
CA SER A 186 3.68 5.52 -2.78
C SER A 186 2.26 5.92 -2.39
N THR A 187 1.63 5.09 -1.57
CA THR A 187 0.30 5.37 -1.03
C THR A 187 0.43 6.11 0.29
N ILE A 188 -0.19 7.29 0.38
CA ILE A 188 -0.21 8.11 1.59
C ILE A 188 -1.59 8.00 2.22
N ASN A 189 -1.64 7.81 3.53
CA ASN A 189 -2.90 7.88 4.27
C ASN A 189 -3.29 9.35 4.48
N CYS A 190 -4.37 9.79 3.83
CA CYS A 190 -4.83 11.18 3.91
C CYS A 190 -5.58 11.51 5.22
N LYS A 191 -5.77 10.55 6.13
CA LYS A 191 -6.28 10.84 7.46
C LYS A 191 -5.16 11.46 8.29
N SER A 192 -5.24 12.77 8.54
CA SER A 192 -4.45 13.41 9.60
C SER A 192 -4.80 12.75 10.92
N THR A 193 -3.80 12.32 11.67
CA THR A 193 -3.91 12.14 13.13
C THR A 193 -4.37 13.42 13.79
#